data_AF-A0A6M0GCZ3-F1
#
_entry.id   AF-A0A6M0GCZ3-F1
#
_cell.length_a   1.000
_cell.length_b   1.000
_cell.length_c   1.000
_cell.angle_alpha   90.00
_cell.angle_beta   90.00
_cell.angle_gamma   90.00
#
_symmetry.space_group_name_H-M   'P 1'
#
loop_
_entity.id
_entity.type
_entity.pdbx_description
1 polymer ?
#
loop_
_entity_poly.entity_id
_entity_poly.type
_entity_poly.pdbx_seq_one_letter_code
_entity_poly.pdbx_strand_id
1 'polypeptide(L)'
;MVKIIGRKSLGNQPVYDIGVEQDHNFILANGTVAANCFNKSHSTAYGYVTYQTAYLKANYPVEYMAALLTASSGNSDKVQKYIATCSTMLIEVEPPDINRSDLDFTPVSQKILFGLSAIRNLGQGAIECILEAR
;
A
#
# COMPACT_ATOMS: atom_id res chain seq x y z
N MET A 1 6.98 7.60 13.40
CA MET A 1 5.81 7.51 14.29
C MET A 1 5.33 8.94 14.55
N VAL A 2 4.16 9.34 14.06
CA VAL A 2 3.67 10.73 14.19
C VAL A 2 3.15 10.94 15.60
N LYS A 3 3.68 11.93 16.31
CA LYS A 3 3.28 12.28 17.68
C LYS A 3 2.66 13.68 17.65
N ILE A 4 1.40 13.79 18.03
CA ILE A 4 0.75 15.10 18.17
C ILE A 4 1.40 15.82 19.36
N ILE A 5 2.01 16.97 19.09
CA ILE A 5 2.74 17.79 20.08
C ILE A 5 1.88 18.92 20.68
N GLY A 6 0.66 19.11 20.19
CA GLY A 6 -0.27 20.09 20.76
C GLY A 6 -1.61 20.12 20.03
N ARG A 7 -2.61 20.69 20.71
CA ARG A 7 -3.94 20.97 20.15
C ARG A 7 -4.33 22.41 20.50
N LYS A 8 -4.96 23.11 19.56
CA LYS A 8 -5.53 24.45 19.78
C LYS A 8 -6.98 24.44 19.34
N SER A 9 -7.88 24.82 20.24
CA SER A 9 -9.29 25.00 19.90
C SER A 9 -9.43 26.19 18.96
N LEU A 10 -10.18 26.01 17.86
CA LEU A 10 -10.54 27.07 16.92
C LEU A 10 -11.94 27.66 17.21
N GLY A 11 -12.50 27.34 18.38
CA GLY A 11 -13.86 27.72 18.76
C GLY A 11 -14.93 26.89 18.04
N ASN A 12 -16.19 27.28 18.23
CA ASN A 12 -17.32 26.68 17.53
C ASN A 12 -17.37 27.26 16.11
N GLN A 13 -17.18 26.40 15.11
CA GLN A 13 -17.31 26.76 13.70
C GLN A 13 -18.53 26.04 13.12
N PRO A 14 -19.33 26.68 12.25
CA PRO A 14 -20.35 25.99 11.49
C PRO A 14 -19.67 24.97 10.58
N VAL A 15 -19.84 23.69 10.91
CA VAL A 15 -19.42 22.56 10.08
C VAL A 15 -20.64 22.05 9.32
N TYR A 16 -20.45 21.62 8.07
CA TYR A 16 -21.50 20.96 7.29
C TYR A 16 -21.66 19.49 7.73
N ASP A 17 -21.78 19.28 9.04
CA ASP A 17 -22.01 17.96 9.61
C ASP A 17 -23.49 17.84 10.00
N ILE A 18 -24.07 16.69 9.70
CA ILE A 18 -25.52 16.46 9.82
C ILE A 18 -25.78 15.89 11.22
N GLY A 19 -26.42 16.69 12.08
CA GLY A 19 -26.80 16.25 13.42
C GLY A 19 -27.99 15.28 13.41
N VAL A 20 -27.97 14.31 14.32
CA VAL A 20 -29.10 13.42 14.62
C VAL A 20 -29.57 13.69 16.06
N GLU A 21 -30.87 13.87 16.26
CA GLU A 21 -31.45 14.26 17.56
C GLU A 21 -31.70 13.08 18.53
N GLN A 22 -31.90 11.84 18.06
CA GLN A 22 -32.21 10.72 18.97
C GLN A 22 -31.57 9.37 18.59
N ASP A 23 -31.64 8.92 17.34
CA ASP A 23 -31.06 7.63 16.89
C ASP A 23 -30.11 7.83 15.71
N HIS A 24 -29.17 6.90 15.49
CA HIS A 24 -28.14 6.92 14.41
C HIS A 24 -28.70 6.79 12.98
N ASN A 25 -29.95 7.18 12.77
CA ASN A 25 -30.71 6.99 11.57
C ASN A 25 -31.20 8.36 11.08
N PHE A 26 -30.62 8.84 9.97
CA PHE A 26 -31.07 10.08 9.35
C PHE A 26 -32.45 9.86 8.73
N ILE A 27 -33.42 10.73 9.01
CA ILE A 27 -34.72 10.70 8.33
C ILE A 27 -34.68 11.69 7.17
N LEU A 28 -34.91 11.21 5.95
CA LEU A 28 -35.00 12.04 4.74
C LEU A 28 -36.36 12.74 4.65
N ALA A 29 -36.42 13.83 3.87
CA ALA A 29 -37.64 14.66 3.73
C ALA A 29 -38.87 13.90 3.21
N ASN A 30 -38.69 12.76 2.56
CA ASN A 30 -39.76 11.85 2.09
C ASN A 30 -40.18 10.81 3.15
N GLY A 31 -39.69 10.92 4.39
CA GLY A 31 -39.99 10.01 5.50
C GLY A 31 -39.19 8.70 5.50
N THR A 32 -38.23 8.50 4.59
CA THR A 32 -37.40 7.29 4.58
C THR A 32 -36.17 7.43 5.47
N VAL A 33 -35.76 6.33 6.09
CA VAL A 33 -34.57 6.27 6.95
C VAL A 33 -33.32 5.99 6.11
N ALA A 34 -32.31 6.85 6.21
CA ALA A 34 -31.01 6.67 5.58
C ALA A 34 -30.09 5.85 6.51
N ALA A 35 -30.22 4.53 6.40
CA ALA A 35 -29.31 3.58 7.04
C ALA A 35 -28.06 3.35 6.18
N ASN A 36 -26.91 3.08 6.81
CA ASN A 36 -25.63 2.80 6.13
C ASN A 36 -25.07 3.95 5.26
N CYS A 37 -25.38 5.21 5.60
CA CYS A 37 -24.78 6.36 4.92
C CYS A 37 -23.25 6.35 5.09
N PHE A 38 -22.53 6.64 3.99
CA PHE A 38 -21.07 6.63 4.00
C PHE A 38 -20.51 8.04 3.79
N ASN A 39 -19.48 8.40 4.56
CA ASN A 39 -18.89 9.73 4.48
C ASN A 39 -18.22 9.95 3.11
N LYS A 40 -18.73 10.91 2.33
CA LYS A 40 -18.26 11.19 0.96
C LYS A 40 -16.80 11.64 0.94
N SER A 41 -16.37 12.53 1.84
CA SER A 41 -14.98 13.01 1.86
C SER A 41 -13.98 11.88 2.11
N HIS A 42 -14.28 10.99 3.05
CA HIS A 42 -13.43 9.84 3.36
C HIS A 42 -13.39 8.84 2.19
N SER A 43 -14.56 8.49 1.64
CA SER A 43 -14.65 7.59 0.49
C SER A 43 -13.92 8.15 -0.74
N THR A 44 -14.05 9.45 -1.00
CA THR A 44 -13.39 10.11 -2.14
C THR A 44 -11.88 10.07 -2.00
N ALA A 45 -11.34 10.36 -0.80
CA ALA A 45 -9.90 10.34 -0.57
C ALA A 45 -9.30 8.94 -0.78
N TYR A 46 -9.92 7.88 -0.25
CA TYR A 46 -9.47 6.51 -0.44
C TYR A 46 -9.68 6.01 -1.88
N GLY A 47 -10.79 6.39 -2.51
CA GLY A 47 -11.06 6.10 -3.92
C GLY A 47 -9.97 6.69 -4.83
N TYR A 48 -9.48 7.89 -4.52
CA TYR A 48 -8.39 8.52 -5.27
C TYR A 48 -7.08 7.72 -5.21
N VAL A 49 -6.62 7.32 -4.02
CA VAL A 49 -5.41 6.48 -3.88
C VAL A 49 -5.60 5.10 -4.53
N THR A 50 -6.81 4.54 -4.43
CA THR A 50 -7.16 3.28 -5.10
C THR A 50 -7.04 3.42 -6.63
N TYR A 51 -7.53 4.53 -7.19
CA TYR A 51 -7.38 4.82 -8.62
C TYR A 51 -5.91 4.95 -9.02
N GLN A 52 -5.09 5.65 -8.23
CA GLN A 52 -3.66 5.81 -8.51
C GLN A 52 -2.92 4.46 -8.52
N THR A 53 -3.17 3.60 -7.54
CA THR A 53 -2.55 2.27 -7.49
C THR A 53 -3.04 1.35 -8.61
N ALA A 54 -4.33 1.41 -8.96
CA ALA A 54 -4.86 0.71 -10.13
C ALA A 54 -4.23 1.20 -11.45
N TYR A 55 -4.04 2.50 -11.60
CA TYR A 55 -3.36 3.09 -12.76
C TYR A 55 -1.92 2.59 -12.86
N LEU A 56 -1.15 2.59 -11.77
CA LEU A 56 0.21 2.07 -11.75
C LEU A 56 0.25 0.59 -12.10
N LYS A 57 -0.65 -0.22 -11.52
CA LYS A 57 -0.73 -1.65 -11.84
C LYS A 57 -1.06 -1.91 -13.32
N ALA A 58 -1.88 -1.07 -13.94
CA ALA A 58 -2.28 -1.24 -15.34
C ALA A 58 -1.20 -0.79 -16.33
N ASN A 59 -0.43 0.26 -16.03
CA ASN A 59 0.51 0.88 -16.97
C ASN A 59 1.99 0.57 -16.67
N TYR A 60 2.32 0.27 -15.41
CA TYR A 60 3.67 -0.04 -14.93
C TYR A 60 3.63 -1.32 -14.05
N PRO A 61 3.14 -2.45 -14.59
CA PRO A 61 2.84 -3.63 -13.80
C PRO A 61 4.08 -4.25 -13.13
N VAL A 62 5.25 -4.21 -13.79
CA VAL A 62 6.49 -4.81 -13.28
C VAL A 62 7.00 -4.00 -12.09
N GLU A 63 7.08 -2.68 -12.22
CA GLU A 63 7.50 -1.75 -11.18
C GLU A 63 6.52 -1.76 -10.00
N TYR A 64 5.21 -1.81 -10.28
CA TYR A 64 4.18 -1.90 -9.26
C TYR A 64 4.31 -3.18 -8.43
N MET A 65 4.51 -4.33 -9.10
CA MET A 65 4.68 -5.60 -8.40
C MET A 65 6.00 -5.67 -7.64
N ALA A 66 7.09 -5.11 -8.18
CA ALA A 66 8.37 -5.00 -7.47
C ALA A 66 8.21 -4.16 -6.19
N ALA A 67 7.52 -3.01 -6.27
CA ALA A 67 7.24 -2.18 -5.10
C ALA A 67 6.38 -2.90 -4.04
N LEU A 68 5.38 -3.68 -4.44
CA LEU A 68 4.57 -4.48 -3.51
C LEU A 68 5.38 -5.58 -2.81
N LEU A 69 6.27 -6.25 -3.56
CA LEU A 69 7.17 -7.26 -3.02
C LEU A 69 8.13 -6.65 -2.00
N THR A 70 8.75 -5.51 -2.34
CA THR A 70 9.62 -4.74 -1.44
C THR A 70 8.89 -4.31 -0.17
N ALA A 71 7.71 -3.71 -0.29
CA ALA A 71 6.92 -3.27 0.86
C ALA A 71 6.50 -4.43 1.79
N SER A 72 6.58 -5.66 1.32
CA SER A 72 6.21 -6.87 2.06
C SER A 72 7.38 -7.81 2.34
N SER A 73 8.63 -7.41 2.08
CA SER A 73 9.83 -8.25 2.21
C SER A 73 9.96 -8.93 3.59
N GLY A 74 9.54 -8.24 4.64
CA GLY A 74 9.52 -8.78 6.02
C GLY A 74 8.42 -9.81 6.32
N ASN A 75 7.55 -10.14 5.36
CA ASN A 75 6.48 -11.12 5.52
C ASN A 75 6.49 -12.14 4.39
N SER A 76 7.07 -13.31 4.65
CA SER A 76 7.25 -14.37 3.65
C SER A 76 5.93 -14.85 3.02
N ASP A 77 4.83 -14.90 3.78
CA ASP A 77 3.53 -15.34 3.26
C ASP A 77 2.98 -14.33 2.23
N LYS A 78 3.15 -13.03 2.49
CA LYS A 78 2.77 -11.97 1.53
C LYS A 78 3.64 -11.99 0.30
N VAL A 79 4.96 -12.16 0.47
CA VAL A 79 5.91 -12.27 -0.65
C VAL A 79 5.50 -13.43 -1.57
N GLN A 80 5.22 -14.62 -1.01
CA GLN A 80 4.78 -15.77 -1.80
C GLN A 80 3.48 -15.50 -2.57
N LYS A 81 2.49 -14.85 -1.95
CA LYS A 81 1.24 -14.47 -2.63
C LYS A 81 1.48 -13.49 -3.79
N TYR A 82 2.38 -12.53 -3.61
CA TYR A 82 2.71 -11.58 -4.67
C TYR A 82 3.54 -12.22 -5.79
N ILE A 83 4.45 -13.14 -5.49
CA ILE A 83 5.16 -13.94 -6.51
C ILE A 83 4.17 -14.77 -7.33
N ALA A 84 3.19 -15.42 -6.68
CA ALA A 84 2.13 -16.14 -7.39
C ALA A 84 1.31 -15.20 -8.29
N THR A 85 1.03 -13.98 -7.84
CA THR A 85 0.35 -12.96 -8.64
C THR A 85 1.21 -12.53 -9.85
N CYS A 86 2.51 -12.30 -9.67
CA CYS A 86 3.44 -12.01 -10.76
C CYS A 86 3.38 -13.10 -11.84
N SER A 87 3.38 -14.38 -11.43
CA SER A 87 3.26 -15.51 -12.36
C SER A 87 1.98 -15.46 -13.20
N THR A 88 0.83 -15.14 -12.59
CA THR A 88 -0.44 -14.95 -13.34
C THR A 88 -0.43 -13.75 -14.27
N MET A 89 0.41 -12.76 -14.00
CA MET A 89 0.60 -11.56 -14.82
C MET A 89 1.71 -11.74 -15.87
N LEU A 90 2.28 -12.94 -16.00
CA LEU A 90 3.42 -13.26 -16.89
C LEU A 90 4.69 -12.44 -16.57
N ILE A 91 4.87 -12.06 -15.30
CA ILE A 91 6.07 -11.38 -14.79
C ILE A 91 6.94 -12.43 -14.11
N GLU A 92 8.13 -12.65 -14.65
CA GLU A 92 9.10 -13.57 -14.06
C GLU A 92 9.79 -12.92 -12.86
N VAL A 93 9.77 -13.60 -11.70
CA VAL A 93 10.57 -13.20 -10.54
C VAL A 93 11.79 -14.11 -10.50
N GLU A 94 12.95 -13.56 -10.90
CA GLU A 94 14.22 -14.28 -10.87
C GLU A 94 14.66 -14.49 -9.41
N PRO A 95 15.31 -15.62 -9.09
CA PRO A 95 15.87 -15.85 -7.75
C PRO A 95 16.92 -14.79 -7.40
N PRO A 96 17.29 -14.65 -6.11
CA PRO A 96 18.34 -13.73 -5.73
C PRO A 96 19.68 -14.11 -6.35
N ASP A 97 20.40 -13.12 -6.83
CA ASP A 97 21.71 -13.25 -7.47
C ASP A 97 22.69 -12.28 -6.80
N ILE A 98 23.80 -12.79 -6.27
CA ILE A 98 24.78 -11.99 -5.52
C ILE A 98 25.37 -10.83 -6.33
N ASN A 99 25.45 -10.96 -7.66
CA ASN A 99 26.05 -9.97 -8.55
C ASN A 99 25.02 -8.98 -9.11
N ARG A 100 23.72 -9.27 -9.02
CA ARG A 100 22.66 -8.49 -9.68
C ARG A 100 21.57 -7.98 -8.75
N SER A 101 21.21 -8.74 -7.72
CA SER A 101 20.18 -8.36 -6.76
C SER A 101 20.63 -7.18 -5.90
N ASP A 102 19.72 -6.25 -5.69
CA ASP A 102 19.88 -5.16 -4.72
C ASP A 102 19.15 -5.48 -3.41
N LEU A 103 19.16 -4.53 -2.49
CA LEU A 103 18.42 -4.60 -1.23
C LEU A 103 16.94 -4.96 -1.46
N ASP A 104 16.31 -4.26 -2.40
CA ASP A 104 14.89 -4.32 -2.70
C ASP A 104 14.63 -5.12 -3.98
N PHE A 105 13.39 -5.56 -4.18
CA PHE A 105 12.98 -6.18 -5.44
C PHE A 105 13.12 -5.16 -6.56
N THR A 106 13.86 -5.54 -7.60
CA THR A 106 14.30 -4.60 -8.65
C THR A 106 13.68 -4.98 -9.99
N PRO A 107 12.89 -4.10 -10.62
CA PRO A 107 12.33 -4.35 -11.94
C PRO A 107 13.44 -4.28 -13.00
N VAL A 108 13.54 -5.31 -13.83
CA VAL A 108 14.49 -5.38 -14.95
C VAL A 108 13.74 -5.81 -16.21
N SER A 109 13.37 -4.83 -17.04
CA SER A 109 12.54 -5.05 -18.24
C SER A 109 11.21 -5.74 -17.87
N GLN A 110 11.00 -6.99 -18.30
CA GLN A 110 9.79 -7.77 -18.01
C GLN A 110 9.94 -8.75 -16.84
N LYS A 111 10.98 -8.55 -16.02
CA LYS A 111 11.32 -9.41 -14.90
C LYS A 111 11.51 -8.61 -13.63
N ILE A 112 11.51 -9.30 -12.50
CA ILE A 112 11.84 -8.73 -11.20
C ILE A 112 12.99 -9.56 -10.61
N LEU A 113 14.10 -8.91 -10.27
CA LEU A 113 15.15 -9.50 -9.46
C LEU A 113 14.73 -9.54 -8.00
N PHE A 114 14.92 -10.69 -7.35
CA PHE A 114 14.63 -10.86 -5.93
C PHE A 114 15.48 -9.91 -5.09
N GLY A 115 14.85 -9.18 -4.17
CA GLY A 115 15.56 -8.31 -3.23
C GLY A 115 16.23 -9.11 -2.11
N LEU A 116 17.49 -8.80 -1.80
CA LEU A 116 18.25 -9.47 -0.74
C LEU A 116 17.57 -9.34 0.63
N SER A 117 16.83 -8.25 0.87
CA SER A 117 16.07 -8.02 2.12
C SER A 117 14.98 -9.05 2.39
N ALA A 118 14.51 -9.77 1.36
CA ALA A 118 13.49 -10.81 1.50
C ALA A 118 14.07 -12.22 1.72
N ILE A 119 15.40 -12.37 1.75
CA ILE A 119 16.06 -13.64 2.06
C ILE A 119 15.98 -13.90 3.56
N ARG A 120 15.38 -15.03 3.94
CA ARG A 120 15.25 -15.42 5.34
C ARG A 120 16.63 -15.59 5.99
N ASN A 121 16.77 -15.06 7.19
CA ASN A 121 18.01 -15.08 7.99
C ASN A 121 19.18 -14.25 7.40
N LEU A 122 18.93 -13.42 6.38
CA LEU A 122 19.92 -12.47 5.90
C LEU A 122 19.66 -11.10 6.56
N GLY A 123 20.61 -10.66 7.40
CA GLY A 123 20.51 -9.40 8.12
C GLY A 123 20.97 -8.21 7.28
N GLN A 124 20.41 -7.03 7.57
CA GLN A 124 20.72 -5.78 6.86
C GLN A 124 22.23 -5.50 6.75
N GLY A 125 22.99 -5.63 7.85
CA GLY A 125 24.43 -5.39 7.82
C GLY A 125 25.20 -6.35 6.91
N ALA A 126 24.75 -7.61 6.79
CA ALA A 126 25.37 -8.53 5.84
C ALA A 126 25.06 -8.15 4.39
N ILE A 127 23.84 -7.68 4.12
CA ILE A 127 23.44 -7.17 2.79
C ILE A 127 24.29 -5.96 2.41
N GLU A 128 24.47 -5.01 3.33
CA GLU A 128 25.30 -3.82 3.12
C GLU A 128 26.75 -4.21 2.77
N CYS A 129 27.36 -5.12 3.52
CA CYS A 129 28.70 -5.64 3.20
C CYS A 129 28.78 -6.30 1.81
N ILE A 130 27.75 -7.06 1.41
CA ILE A 130 27.69 -7.69 0.09
C ILE A 130 27.65 -6.64 -1.02
N LEU A 131 26.80 -5.63 -0.86
CA LEU A 131 26.63 -4.57 -1.86
C LEU A 131 27.85 -3.64 -1.93
N GLU A 132 28.51 -3.37 -0.81
CA GLU A 132 29.75 -2.58 -0.76
C GLU A 132 30.93 -3.29 -1.42
N ALA A 133 30.98 -4.62 -1.33
CA ALA A 133 32.06 -5.42 -1.91
C ALA A 133 31.90 -5.72 -3.42
N ARG A 134 30.77 -5.35 -4.03
CA ARG A 134 30.41 -5.65 -5.42
C ARG A 134 30.92 -4.60 -6.39
#